data_AF-A0A355H1Y6-F1
#
_entry.id   AF-A0A355H1Y6-F1
#
_cell.length_a   1.000
_cell.length_b   1.000
_cell.length_c   1.000
_cell.angle_alpha   90.00
_cell.angle_beta   90.00
_cell.angle_gamma   90.00
#
_symmetry.space_group_name_H-M   'P 1'
#
loop_
_entity.id
_entity.type
_entity.pdbx_description
1 polymer ?
#
loop_
_entity_poly.entity_id
_entity_poly.type
_entity_poly.pdbx_seq_one_letter_code
_entity_poly.pdbx_strand_id
1 'polypeptide(L)'
;MAGKSDSLVFGVNRCTLSGPRSKQERIRETARFFAQTLRAARMGAQKWSNLNNKHFQRVVDQMRGRGAGDGRIAEVLSAARHVCRAYGNEHVSLENTTFGVHRGTIANPTTKAADPEKVAQVLQSLRMDTSYVHAPRAAAQIELMYQLGLRREEAAKVDLVNDWNRIEHTLLIQHGTKGGRPRVLEGLSEQQETALKRAEAFASPSNRKGVYNLMPQGMGDEWLHRVDYAARTHGMTKKEMGFTLHGCRHERFRKMYHDHCGFLPPNCHPSRDVFQEEAQKVAGTGWAGRDAEARDQIEAAAGHSPGRRDISNAYLGSSK
;
A
#
# COMPACT_ATOMS: atom_id res chain seq x y z
N MET A 1 -30.78 -17.38 26.21
CA MET A 1 -29.42 -17.58 26.75
C MET A 1 -28.46 -16.64 26.04
N ALA A 2 -27.98 -15.60 26.73
CA ALA A 2 -26.95 -14.72 26.18
C ALA A 2 -25.68 -15.56 25.94
N GLY A 3 -25.29 -15.73 24.67
CA GLY A 3 -24.20 -16.61 24.29
C GLY A 3 -22.89 -16.21 24.97
N LYS A 4 -22.20 -17.17 25.60
CA LYS A 4 -20.84 -16.95 26.11
C LYS A 4 -19.99 -16.38 24.98
N SER A 5 -19.44 -15.19 25.21
CA SER A 5 -18.42 -14.58 24.34
C SER A 5 -17.34 -15.62 24.03
N ASP A 6 -16.98 -15.77 22.75
CA ASP A 6 -15.89 -16.66 22.33
C ASP A 6 -14.63 -16.29 23.12
N SER A 7 -14.08 -17.28 23.83
CA SER A 7 -12.95 -17.12 24.75
C SER A 7 -11.66 -16.68 24.05
N LEU A 8 -11.45 -17.11 22.80
CA LEU A 8 -10.31 -16.67 22.00
C LEU A 8 -10.51 -15.22 21.54
N VAL A 9 -11.71 -14.86 21.05
CA VAL A 9 -12.01 -13.47 20.65
C VAL A 9 -11.85 -12.52 21.84
N PHE A 10 -12.32 -12.94 23.01
CA PHE A 10 -12.12 -12.19 24.26
C PHE A 10 -10.64 -12.02 24.61
N GLY A 11 -9.85 -13.09 24.49
CA GLY A 11 -8.40 -13.04 24.70
C GLY A 11 -7.69 -12.08 23.72
N VAL A 12 -8.13 -12.01 22.47
CA VAL A 12 -7.58 -11.05 21.50
C VAL A 12 -7.78 -9.60 21.95
N ASN A 13 -8.86 -9.27 22.66
CA ASN A 13 -9.09 -7.91 23.12
C ASN A 13 -8.27 -7.54 24.36
N ARG A 14 -7.83 -8.54 25.14
CA ARG A 14 -7.11 -8.33 26.41
C ARG A 14 -5.61 -8.57 26.35
N CYS A 15 -5.10 -9.14 25.26
CA CYS A 15 -3.66 -9.39 25.16
C CYS A 15 -2.86 -8.07 25.13
N THR A 16 -1.69 -8.08 25.77
CA THR A 16 -0.72 -6.99 25.72
C THR A 16 0.13 -7.15 24.45
N LEU A 17 0.04 -6.18 23.53
CA LEU A 17 0.77 -6.21 22.26
C LEU A 17 1.79 -5.06 22.21
N SER A 18 2.94 -5.30 21.61
CA SER A 18 3.99 -4.29 21.42
C SER A 18 3.83 -3.53 20.10
N GLY A 19 4.32 -2.28 20.07
CA GLY A 19 4.41 -1.44 18.87
C GLY A 19 3.29 -0.41 18.74
N PRO A 20 3.25 0.36 17.63
CA PRO A 20 2.28 1.44 17.44
C PRO A 20 0.82 0.94 17.54
N ARG A 21 -0.08 1.78 18.06
CA ARG A 21 -1.50 1.45 18.28
C ARG A 21 -2.18 0.87 17.03
N SER A 22 -1.97 1.47 15.86
CA SER A 22 -2.51 0.98 14.59
C SER A 22 -2.03 -0.44 14.22
N LYS A 23 -0.77 -0.78 14.53
CA LYS A 23 -0.25 -2.14 14.34
C LYS A 23 -0.94 -3.11 15.29
N GLN A 24 -1.14 -2.72 16.54
CA GLN A 24 -1.84 -3.55 17.52
C GLN A 24 -3.29 -3.79 17.10
N GLU A 25 -4.01 -2.75 16.66
CA GLU A 25 -5.39 -2.85 16.17
C GLU A 25 -5.48 -3.84 14.99
N ARG A 26 -4.60 -3.73 13.99
CA ARG A 26 -4.54 -4.68 12.87
C ARG A 26 -4.28 -6.11 13.32
N ILE A 27 -3.35 -6.31 14.27
CA ILE A 27 -3.08 -7.64 14.84
C ILE A 27 -4.34 -8.19 15.51
N ARG A 28 -5.05 -7.37 16.30
CA ARG A 28 -6.30 -7.79 16.96
C ARG A 28 -7.36 -8.17 15.95
N GLU A 29 -7.66 -7.33 14.96
CA GLU A 29 -8.65 -7.64 13.92
C GLU A 29 -8.33 -8.94 13.19
N THR A 30 -7.06 -9.11 12.80
CA THR A 30 -6.61 -10.29 12.06
C THR A 30 -6.62 -11.55 12.94
N ALA A 31 -6.28 -11.43 14.23
CA ALA A 31 -6.33 -12.55 15.16
C ALA A 31 -7.78 -12.93 15.55
N ARG A 32 -8.72 -11.97 15.57
CA ARG A 32 -10.16 -12.29 15.69
C ARG A 32 -10.62 -13.11 14.50
N PHE A 33 -10.20 -12.75 13.29
CA PHE A 33 -10.48 -13.54 12.08
C PHE A 33 -9.90 -14.96 12.17
N PHE A 34 -8.68 -15.12 12.72
CA PHE A 34 -8.11 -16.44 13.01
C PHE A 34 -9.03 -17.26 13.93
N ALA A 35 -9.44 -16.68 15.07
CA ALA A 35 -10.29 -17.36 16.04
C ALA A 35 -11.64 -17.78 15.43
N GLN A 36 -12.28 -16.89 14.67
CA GLN A 36 -13.53 -17.18 13.97
C GLN A 36 -13.35 -18.30 12.93
N THR A 37 -12.24 -18.28 12.19
CA THR A 37 -11.92 -19.33 11.20
C THR A 37 -11.69 -20.68 11.88
N LEU A 38 -10.99 -20.70 13.02
CA LEU A 38 -10.77 -21.90 13.82
C LEU A 38 -12.08 -22.51 14.34
N ARG A 39 -13.05 -21.66 14.75
CA ARG A 39 -14.40 -22.10 15.12
C ARG A 39 -15.19 -22.65 13.96
N ALA A 40 -15.14 -21.98 12.81
CA ALA A 40 -15.78 -22.48 11.59
C ALA A 40 -15.23 -23.86 11.18
N ALA A 41 -13.96 -24.12 11.49
CA ALA A 41 -13.34 -25.43 11.29
C ALA A 41 -13.64 -26.46 12.41
N ARG A 42 -14.59 -26.14 13.32
CA ARG A 42 -15.07 -26.96 14.44
C ARG A 42 -14.00 -27.36 15.46
N MET A 43 -12.99 -26.50 15.66
CA MET A 43 -11.94 -26.73 16.66
C MET A 43 -12.28 -26.09 18.01
N GLY A 44 -12.16 -26.87 19.09
CA GLY A 44 -12.64 -26.52 20.44
C GLY A 44 -11.66 -25.74 21.34
N ALA A 45 -10.53 -25.25 20.83
CA ALA A 45 -9.52 -24.58 21.67
C ALA A 45 -10.06 -23.33 22.39
N GLN A 46 -9.93 -23.28 23.72
CA GLN A 46 -10.49 -22.20 24.54
C GLN A 46 -9.48 -21.11 24.94
N LYS A 47 -8.19 -21.42 24.91
CA LYS A 47 -7.12 -20.51 25.37
C LYS A 47 -6.03 -20.40 24.31
N TRP A 48 -5.54 -19.18 24.09
CA TRP A 48 -4.39 -18.91 23.21
C TRP A 48 -3.13 -19.64 23.68
N SER A 49 -2.98 -19.86 24.99
CA SER A 49 -1.90 -20.66 25.59
C SER A 49 -1.89 -22.12 25.13
N ASN A 50 -3.04 -22.65 24.68
CA ASN A 50 -3.22 -24.06 24.34
C ASN A 50 -3.26 -24.30 22.81
N LEU A 51 -3.09 -23.26 22.01
CA LEU A 51 -2.99 -23.40 20.56
C LEU A 51 -1.68 -24.10 20.20
N ASN A 52 -1.70 -24.87 19.11
CA ASN A 52 -0.58 -25.66 18.64
C ASN A 52 -0.63 -25.74 17.11
N ASN A 53 0.36 -26.41 16.50
CA ASN A 53 0.47 -26.50 15.05
C ASN A 53 -0.77 -27.11 14.37
N LYS A 54 -1.48 -28.06 15.01
CA LYS A 54 -2.72 -28.64 14.43
C LYS A 54 -3.82 -27.59 14.27
N HIS A 55 -3.96 -26.68 15.25
CA HIS A 55 -4.92 -25.58 15.16
C HIS A 55 -4.58 -24.61 14.03
N PHE A 56 -3.30 -24.27 13.89
CA PHE A 56 -2.81 -23.41 12.81
C PHE A 56 -3.02 -24.06 11.45
N GLN A 57 -2.64 -25.33 11.29
CA GLN A 57 -2.86 -26.08 10.05
C GLN A 57 -4.34 -26.10 9.66
N ARG A 58 -5.23 -26.35 10.62
CA ARG A 58 -6.67 -26.38 10.34
C ARG A 58 -7.22 -25.04 9.85
N VAL A 59 -6.70 -23.93 10.36
CA VAL A 59 -7.04 -22.59 9.84
C VAL A 59 -6.50 -22.40 8.42
N VAL A 60 -5.28 -22.84 8.13
CA VAL A 60 -4.72 -22.83 6.77
C VAL A 60 -5.61 -23.61 5.81
N ASP A 61 -6.00 -24.85 6.15
CA ASP A 61 -6.84 -25.69 5.30
C ASP A 61 -8.19 -25.02 5.02
N GLN A 62 -8.83 -24.46 6.06
CA GLN A 62 -10.11 -23.76 5.95
C GLN A 62 -10.00 -22.50 5.05
N MET A 63 -8.90 -21.75 5.16
CA MET A 63 -8.65 -20.57 4.33
C MET A 63 -8.38 -20.96 2.87
N ARG A 64 -7.60 -22.01 2.63
CA ARG A 64 -7.34 -22.54 1.29
C ARG A 64 -8.59 -23.07 0.62
N GLY A 65 -9.43 -23.80 1.35
CA GLY A 65 -10.74 -24.26 0.86
C GLY A 65 -11.67 -23.11 0.45
N ARG A 66 -11.40 -21.88 0.91
CA ARG A 66 -12.11 -20.65 0.52
C ARG A 66 -11.37 -19.82 -0.54
N GLY A 67 -10.30 -20.36 -1.14
CA GLY A 67 -9.51 -19.68 -2.16
C GLY A 67 -8.59 -18.57 -1.64
N ALA A 68 -8.28 -18.52 -0.34
CA ALA A 68 -7.33 -17.54 0.18
C ALA A 68 -5.90 -17.86 -0.29
N GLY A 69 -5.20 -16.86 -0.82
CA GLY A 69 -3.79 -16.99 -1.19
C GLY A 69 -2.84 -16.98 0.02
N ASP A 70 -1.65 -17.56 -0.17
CA ASP A 70 -0.65 -17.76 0.89
C ASP A 70 -0.24 -16.47 1.63
N GLY A 71 -0.22 -15.33 0.94
CA GLY A 71 0.08 -14.04 1.59
C GLY A 71 -0.92 -13.64 2.67
N ARG A 72 -2.22 -13.85 2.43
CA ARG A 72 -3.27 -13.58 3.42
C ARG A 72 -3.22 -14.59 4.56
N ILE A 73 -2.94 -15.85 4.25
CA ILE A 73 -2.77 -16.89 5.27
C ILE A 73 -1.59 -16.55 6.17
N ALA A 74 -0.43 -16.19 5.61
CA ALA A 74 0.75 -15.80 6.37
C ALA A 74 0.49 -14.62 7.32
N GLU A 75 -0.26 -13.60 6.87
CA GLU A 75 -0.68 -12.47 7.71
C GLU A 75 -1.51 -12.93 8.91
N VAL A 76 -2.48 -13.83 8.67
CA VAL A 76 -3.36 -14.40 9.69
C VAL A 76 -2.58 -15.22 10.71
N LEU A 77 -1.66 -16.09 10.26
CA LEU A 77 -0.80 -16.86 11.15
C LEU A 77 0.13 -15.95 11.96
N SER A 78 0.71 -14.90 11.34
CA SER A 78 1.56 -13.95 12.05
C SER A 78 0.82 -13.23 13.18
N ALA A 79 -0.42 -12.78 12.93
CA ALA A 79 -1.23 -12.13 13.95
C ALA A 79 -1.57 -13.10 15.09
N ALA A 80 -1.96 -14.33 14.77
CA ALA A 80 -2.24 -15.37 15.75
C ALA A 80 -1.02 -15.70 16.62
N ARG A 81 0.18 -15.79 16.05
CA ARG A 81 1.44 -16.00 16.79
C ARG A 81 1.75 -14.84 17.73
N HIS A 82 1.46 -13.60 17.34
CA HIS A 82 1.62 -12.46 18.25
C HIS A 82 0.72 -12.59 19.49
N VAL A 83 -0.53 -13.04 19.31
CA VAL A 83 -1.43 -13.25 20.44
C VAL A 83 -1.03 -14.48 21.26
N CYS A 84 -0.57 -15.58 20.65
CA CYS A 84 -0.02 -16.74 21.37
C CYS A 84 1.14 -16.32 22.29
N ARG A 85 2.11 -15.57 21.77
CA ARG A 85 3.26 -15.08 22.54
C ARG A 85 2.84 -14.15 23.68
N ALA A 86 1.87 -13.27 23.45
CA ALA A 86 1.31 -12.41 24.50
C ALA A 86 0.67 -13.20 25.67
N TYR A 87 0.35 -14.47 25.45
CA TYR A 87 -0.15 -15.40 26.47
C TYR A 87 0.88 -16.49 26.84
N GLY A 88 2.16 -16.28 26.55
CA GLY A 88 3.26 -17.18 26.93
C GLY A 88 3.34 -18.49 26.13
N ASN A 89 2.68 -18.58 24.97
CA ASN A 89 2.74 -19.76 24.12
C ASN A 89 3.70 -19.56 22.94
N GLU A 90 4.82 -20.28 23.01
CA GLU A 90 5.89 -20.29 22.00
C GLU A 90 6.00 -21.62 21.24
N HIS A 91 5.12 -22.58 21.51
CA HIS A 91 5.17 -23.92 20.92
C HIS A 91 4.64 -24.00 19.47
N VAL A 92 4.12 -22.90 18.94
CA VAL A 92 3.67 -22.81 17.54
C VAL A 92 4.85 -22.49 16.64
N SER A 93 5.03 -23.26 15.57
CA SER A 93 6.11 -23.04 14.60
C SER A 93 6.09 -21.60 14.07
N LEU A 94 7.25 -20.95 14.07
CA LEU A 94 7.44 -19.62 13.50
C LEU A 94 7.47 -19.64 11.97
N GLU A 95 7.83 -20.79 11.38
CA GLU A 95 7.96 -20.95 9.94
C GLU A 95 6.61 -21.21 9.28
N ASN A 96 6.33 -20.46 8.20
CA ASN A 96 5.11 -20.64 7.42
C ASN A 96 5.13 -21.92 6.58
N THR A 97 6.33 -22.37 6.19
CA THR A 97 6.52 -23.61 5.42
C THR A 97 6.09 -24.86 6.19
N THR A 98 6.13 -24.83 7.54
CA THR A 98 5.54 -25.89 8.39
C THR A 98 4.05 -26.10 8.09
N PHE A 99 3.36 -25.06 7.64
CA PHE A 99 1.94 -25.11 7.29
C PHE A 99 1.71 -25.18 5.78
N GLY A 100 2.77 -25.45 5.00
CA GLY A 100 2.77 -25.42 3.54
C GLY A 100 2.51 -24.04 2.95
N VAL A 101 2.64 -22.95 3.73
CA VAL A 101 2.40 -21.58 3.27
C VAL A 101 3.70 -21.01 2.75
N HIS A 102 3.76 -20.73 1.45
CA HIS A 102 4.97 -20.28 0.79
C HIS A 102 4.92 -18.76 0.54
N ARG A 103 6.09 -18.11 0.56
CA ARG A 103 6.18 -16.71 0.17
C ARG A 103 5.98 -16.62 -1.34
N GLY A 104 4.83 -16.13 -1.78
CA GLY A 104 4.57 -15.87 -3.20
C GLY A 104 5.44 -14.74 -3.76
N THR A 105 5.49 -14.64 -5.09
CA THR A 105 6.15 -13.54 -5.79
C THR A 105 5.39 -12.24 -5.54
N ILE A 106 6.11 -11.14 -5.25
CA ILE A 106 5.51 -9.80 -5.08
C ILE A 106 5.16 -9.17 -6.45
N ALA A 107 5.69 -9.73 -7.53
CA ALA A 107 5.44 -9.30 -8.90
C ALA A 107 3.94 -9.42 -9.23
N ASN A 108 3.36 -8.31 -9.69
CA ASN A 108 1.99 -8.34 -10.19
C ASN A 108 2.01 -8.78 -11.66
N PRO A 109 1.27 -9.83 -12.04
CA PRO A 109 1.24 -10.31 -13.43
C PRO A 109 0.51 -9.33 -14.35
N THR A 110 -0.44 -8.57 -13.81
CA THR A 110 -1.19 -7.54 -14.54
C THR A 110 -0.97 -6.18 -13.90
N THR A 111 -0.96 -5.15 -14.74
CA THR A 111 -0.81 -3.78 -14.28
C THR A 111 -1.94 -3.37 -13.33
N LYS A 112 -1.57 -2.58 -12.31
CA LYS A 112 -2.49 -1.91 -11.38
C LYS A 112 -2.43 -0.38 -11.57
N ALA A 113 -1.79 0.07 -12.64
CA ALA A 113 -1.70 1.48 -12.99
C ALA A 113 -3.09 2.07 -13.15
N ALA A 114 -3.26 3.28 -12.62
CA ALA A 114 -4.48 4.03 -12.85
C ALA A 114 -4.58 4.46 -14.31
N ASP A 115 -5.79 4.41 -14.84
CA ASP A 115 -6.13 4.93 -16.15
C ASP A 115 -6.06 6.48 -16.14
N PRO A 116 -5.21 7.11 -16.97
CA PRO A 116 -5.03 8.56 -16.98
C PRO A 116 -6.32 9.36 -17.21
N GLU A 117 -7.20 8.89 -18.11
CA GLU A 117 -8.44 9.60 -18.44
C GLU A 117 -9.42 9.55 -17.27
N LYS A 118 -9.57 8.37 -16.65
CA LYS A 118 -10.43 8.20 -15.47
C LYS A 118 -9.93 9.02 -14.29
N VAL A 119 -8.61 9.07 -14.07
CA VAL A 119 -8.03 9.94 -13.03
C VAL A 119 -8.35 11.40 -13.31
N ALA A 120 -8.18 11.87 -14.55
CA ALA A 120 -8.51 13.24 -14.92
C ALA A 120 -9.99 13.58 -14.68
N GLN A 121 -10.90 12.69 -15.05
CA GLN A 121 -12.34 12.83 -14.80
C GLN A 121 -12.67 12.92 -13.30
N VAL A 122 -12.09 12.05 -12.48
CA VAL A 122 -12.28 12.07 -11.01
C VAL A 122 -11.76 13.36 -10.41
N LEU A 123 -10.56 13.79 -10.79
CA LEU A 123 -9.97 15.03 -10.29
C LEU A 123 -10.83 16.23 -10.66
N GLN A 124 -11.33 16.29 -11.89
CA GLN A 124 -12.24 17.35 -12.31
C GLN A 124 -13.54 17.32 -11.52
N SER A 125 -14.14 16.13 -11.34
CA SER A 125 -15.38 15.97 -10.58
C SER A 125 -15.24 16.39 -9.12
N LEU A 126 -14.14 16.00 -8.45
CA LEU A 126 -13.85 16.41 -7.08
C LEU A 126 -13.59 17.91 -6.93
N ARG A 127 -12.94 18.55 -7.90
CA ARG A 127 -12.69 20.00 -7.89
C ARG A 127 -13.97 20.81 -7.99
N MET A 128 -14.97 20.28 -8.70
CA MET A 128 -16.26 20.93 -8.91
C MET A 128 -17.32 20.56 -7.86
N ASP A 129 -17.02 19.61 -6.96
CA ASP A 129 -17.96 19.17 -5.94
C ASP A 129 -18.05 20.19 -4.80
N THR A 130 -19.19 20.86 -4.75
CA THR A 130 -19.55 21.82 -3.71
C THR A 130 -20.36 21.19 -2.57
N SER A 131 -20.82 19.93 -2.73
CA SER A 131 -21.60 19.21 -1.72
C SER A 131 -20.73 18.65 -0.59
N TYR A 132 -19.46 18.36 -0.90
CA TYR A 132 -18.48 17.91 0.08
C TYR A 132 -17.34 18.93 0.23
N VAL A 133 -17.32 19.63 1.37
CA VAL A 133 -16.36 20.72 1.66
C VAL A 133 -14.88 20.35 1.49
N HIS A 134 -14.56 19.06 1.58
CA HIS A 134 -13.19 18.56 1.46
C HIS A 134 -12.85 18.01 0.07
N ALA A 135 -13.79 17.94 -0.87
CA ALA A 135 -13.55 17.37 -2.19
C ALA A 135 -12.41 18.06 -2.97
N PRO A 136 -12.30 19.40 -3.03
CA PRO A 136 -11.19 20.05 -3.74
C PRO A 136 -9.82 19.74 -3.12
N ARG A 137 -9.76 19.67 -1.78
CA ARG A 137 -8.54 19.31 -1.04
C ARG A 137 -8.16 17.84 -1.26
N ALA A 138 -9.15 16.95 -1.29
CA ALA A 138 -8.93 15.55 -1.64
C ALA A 138 -8.43 15.41 -3.09
N ALA A 139 -8.97 16.19 -4.03
CA ALA A 139 -8.48 16.23 -5.41
C ALA A 139 -6.99 16.60 -5.47
N ALA A 140 -6.58 17.65 -4.75
CA ALA A 140 -5.18 18.06 -4.70
C ALA A 140 -4.27 16.95 -4.16
N GLN A 141 -4.67 16.26 -3.10
CA GLN A 141 -3.89 15.13 -2.57
C GLN A 141 -3.80 13.96 -3.57
N ILE A 142 -4.91 13.58 -4.21
CA ILE A 142 -4.94 12.50 -5.21
C ILE A 142 -4.06 12.86 -6.40
N GLU A 143 -4.06 14.13 -6.80
CA GLU A 143 -3.19 14.63 -7.86
C GLU A 143 -1.71 14.52 -7.48
N LEU A 144 -1.30 14.83 -6.25
CA LEU A 144 0.07 14.58 -5.78
C LEU A 144 0.43 13.09 -5.85
N MET A 145 -0.49 12.20 -5.48
CA MET A 145 -0.27 10.76 -5.59
C MET A 145 -0.05 10.32 -7.04
N TYR A 146 -0.77 10.92 -7.99
CA TYR A 146 -0.67 10.62 -9.42
C TYR A 146 0.58 11.20 -10.07
N GLN A 147 0.89 12.47 -9.81
CA GLN A 147 1.99 13.17 -10.48
C GLN A 147 3.37 12.82 -9.89
N LEU A 148 3.43 12.59 -8.58
CA LEU A 148 4.69 12.36 -7.86
C LEU A 148 4.85 10.91 -7.40
N GLY A 149 3.80 10.09 -7.55
CA GLY A 149 3.82 8.72 -7.10
C GLY A 149 3.83 8.59 -5.59
N LEU A 150 3.41 9.60 -4.82
CA LEU A 150 3.41 9.54 -3.35
C LEU A 150 2.44 8.47 -2.85
N ARG A 151 2.78 7.83 -1.72
CA ARG A 151 1.80 7.01 -1.00
C ARG A 151 0.68 7.91 -0.46
N ARG A 152 -0.50 7.34 -0.23
CA ARG A 152 -1.67 8.07 0.31
C ARG A 152 -1.32 8.88 1.56
N GLU A 153 -0.61 8.28 2.49
CA GLU A 153 -0.20 8.94 3.74
C GLU A 153 0.92 9.96 3.54
N GLU A 154 1.86 9.71 2.63
CA GLU A 154 2.90 10.68 2.25
C GLU A 154 2.27 11.94 1.64
N ALA A 155 1.33 11.77 0.70
CA ALA A 155 0.64 12.88 0.05
C ALA A 155 -0.21 13.71 1.03
N ALA A 156 -0.76 13.09 2.06
CA ALA A 156 -1.48 13.81 3.12
C ALA A 156 -0.55 14.60 4.04
N LYS A 157 0.65 14.07 4.32
CA LYS A 157 1.55 14.56 5.38
C LYS A 157 2.74 15.37 4.86
N VAL A 158 2.94 15.43 3.54
CA VAL A 158 4.02 16.21 2.91
C VAL A 158 3.94 17.67 3.34
N ASP A 159 5.10 18.24 3.68
CA ASP A 159 5.22 19.63 4.08
C ASP A 159 5.56 20.52 2.89
N LEU A 160 4.55 20.99 2.17
CA LEU A 160 4.79 21.77 0.94
C LEU A 160 5.46 23.12 1.21
N VAL A 161 5.35 23.64 2.43
CA VAL A 161 5.90 24.96 2.79
C VAL A 161 7.40 24.86 3.03
N ASN A 162 7.84 23.80 3.72
CA ASN A 162 9.24 23.65 4.13
C ASN A 162 10.05 22.68 3.25
N ASP A 163 9.41 21.67 2.63
CA ASP A 163 10.11 20.58 1.96
C ASP A 163 10.18 20.74 0.43
N TRP A 164 9.50 21.73 -0.16
CA TRP A 164 9.53 21.98 -1.61
C TRP A 164 10.52 23.10 -1.97
N ASN A 165 11.62 22.73 -2.62
CA ASN A 165 12.59 23.68 -3.17
C ASN A 165 12.25 24.00 -4.63
N ARG A 166 11.79 25.23 -4.87
CA ARG A 166 11.41 25.73 -6.20
C ARG A 166 12.59 26.10 -7.10
N ILE A 167 13.76 26.37 -6.51
CA ILE A 167 14.97 26.74 -7.27
C ILE A 167 15.65 25.48 -7.78
N GLU A 168 15.81 24.48 -6.92
CA GLU A 168 16.43 23.20 -7.28
C GLU A 168 15.44 22.21 -7.90
N HIS A 169 14.15 22.55 -7.96
CA HIS A 169 13.07 21.68 -8.42
C HIS A 169 13.08 20.32 -7.69
N THR A 170 13.18 20.36 -6.35
CA THR A 170 13.22 19.17 -5.50
C THR A 170 12.13 19.18 -4.43
N LEU A 171 11.72 17.99 -3.98
CA LEU A 171 10.75 17.83 -2.88
C LEU A 171 11.23 16.76 -1.90
N LEU A 172 11.46 17.14 -0.65
CA LEU A 172 11.76 16.22 0.43
C LEU A 172 10.47 15.53 0.93
N ILE A 173 10.49 14.20 0.96
CA ILE A 173 9.40 13.37 1.50
C ILE A 173 9.89 12.71 2.77
N GLN A 174 9.59 13.31 3.92
CA GLN A 174 10.02 12.81 5.24
C GLN A 174 8.87 12.43 6.17
N HIS A 175 7.64 12.89 5.90
CA HIS A 175 6.48 12.62 6.73
C HIS A 175 5.54 11.59 6.09
N GLY A 176 4.94 10.73 6.91
CA GLY A 176 4.06 9.64 6.43
C GLY A 176 4.79 8.51 5.69
N THR A 177 6.12 8.50 5.69
CA THR A 177 6.93 7.49 5.00
C THR A 177 6.83 6.14 5.67
N LYS A 178 6.71 5.09 4.87
CA LYS A 178 6.67 3.72 5.39
C LYS A 178 8.02 3.37 6.03
N GLY A 179 8.01 3.10 7.33
CA GLY A 179 9.23 2.77 8.07
C GLY A 179 10.10 3.98 8.41
N GLY A 180 9.59 5.21 8.28
CA GLY A 180 10.29 6.42 8.68
C GLY A 180 11.49 6.78 7.81
N ARG A 181 11.47 6.40 6.53
CA ARG A 181 12.60 6.58 5.61
C ARG A 181 12.35 7.78 4.70
N PRO A 182 13.10 8.88 4.88
CA PRO A 182 12.98 10.04 4.02
C PRO A 182 13.58 9.76 2.64
N ARG A 183 13.14 10.52 1.63
CA ARG A 183 13.74 10.57 0.29
C ARG A 183 13.49 11.93 -0.35
N VAL A 184 14.33 12.31 -1.29
CA VAL A 184 14.12 13.50 -2.12
C VAL A 184 13.63 13.06 -3.49
N LEU A 185 12.62 13.74 -4.02
CA LEU A 185 12.28 13.71 -5.44
C LEU A 185 13.03 14.84 -6.12
N GLU A 186 13.83 14.51 -7.13
CA GLU A 186 14.65 15.46 -7.87
C GLU A 186 14.09 15.70 -9.28
N GLY A 187 14.44 16.82 -9.89
CA GLY A 187 14.10 17.13 -11.28
C GLY A 187 12.59 17.18 -11.54
N LEU A 188 11.85 17.84 -10.65
CA LEU A 188 10.39 17.94 -10.77
C LEU A 188 10.00 18.62 -12.09
N SER A 189 9.13 17.97 -12.86
CA SER A 189 8.62 18.53 -14.11
C SER A 189 7.63 19.67 -13.86
N GLU A 190 7.39 20.50 -14.88
CA GLU A 190 6.39 21.58 -14.79
C GLU A 190 5.00 21.07 -14.39
N GLN A 191 4.60 19.89 -14.87
CA GLN A 191 3.32 19.27 -14.50
C GLN A 191 3.29 18.89 -13.00
N GLN A 192 4.41 18.40 -12.47
CA GLN A 192 4.54 18.05 -11.06
C GLN A 192 4.54 19.30 -10.17
N GLU A 193 5.26 20.34 -10.56
CA GLU A 193 5.23 21.62 -9.87
C GLU A 193 3.84 22.26 -9.88
N THR A 194 3.13 22.15 -11.00
CA THR A 194 1.77 22.69 -11.13
C THR A 194 0.79 21.97 -10.18
N ALA A 195 0.98 20.66 -9.96
CA ALA A 195 0.23 19.92 -8.95
C ALA A 195 0.59 20.36 -7.52
N LEU A 196 1.88 20.60 -7.25
CA LEU A 196 2.35 21.13 -5.96
C LEU A 196 1.77 22.51 -5.65
N LYS A 197 1.77 23.43 -6.63
CA LYS A 197 1.14 24.76 -6.51
C LYS A 197 -0.35 24.68 -6.17
N ARG A 198 -1.09 23.78 -6.82
CA ARG A 198 -2.51 23.55 -6.49
C ARG A 198 -2.71 23.02 -5.07
N ALA A 199 -1.83 22.12 -4.63
CA ALA A 199 -1.92 21.53 -3.30
C ALA A 199 -1.52 22.51 -2.18
N GLU A 200 -0.58 23.42 -2.45
CA GLU A 200 -0.15 24.46 -1.52
C GLU A 200 -1.32 25.34 -1.02
N ALA A 201 -2.30 25.62 -1.89
CA ALA A 201 -3.51 26.36 -1.52
C ALA A 201 -4.35 25.70 -0.41
N PHE A 202 -4.12 24.41 -0.14
CA PHE A 202 -4.80 23.66 0.93
C PHE A 202 -3.89 23.30 2.11
N ALA A 203 -2.63 23.73 2.10
CA ALA A 203 -1.71 23.47 3.20
C ALA A 203 -2.23 24.14 4.48
N SER A 204 -2.30 23.38 5.57
CA SER A 204 -2.71 23.87 6.87
C SER A 204 -1.76 23.36 7.97
N PRO A 205 -1.67 24.08 9.11
CA PRO A 205 -0.86 23.64 10.23
C PRO A 205 -1.24 22.24 10.70
N SER A 206 -0.25 21.38 10.83
CA SER A 206 -0.41 20.05 11.40
C SER A 206 -0.34 20.09 12.93
N ASN A 207 -0.58 18.94 13.59
CA ASN A 207 -0.36 18.79 15.03
C ASN A 207 1.13 18.88 15.43
N ARG A 208 2.06 18.88 14.46
CA ARG A 208 3.48 19.12 14.70
C ARG A 208 3.78 20.59 14.43
N LYS A 209 4.36 21.27 15.42
CA LYS A 209 4.72 22.69 15.32
C LYS A 209 5.65 22.92 14.13
N GLY A 210 5.33 23.91 13.31
CA GLY A 210 6.13 24.29 12.14
C GLY A 210 5.91 23.44 10.90
N VAL A 211 5.06 22.42 10.94
CA VAL A 211 4.78 21.54 9.78
C VAL A 211 3.42 21.86 9.16
N TYR A 212 3.38 22.06 7.85
CA TYR A 212 2.19 22.46 7.09
C TYR A 212 1.85 21.45 6.00
N ASN A 213 0.73 20.74 6.12
CA ASN A 213 0.38 19.66 5.19
C ASN A 213 -1.08 19.70 4.76
N LEU A 214 -1.50 18.72 3.94
CA LEU A 214 -2.85 18.70 3.37
C LEU A 214 -3.93 18.25 4.36
N MET A 215 -3.59 17.82 5.58
CA MET A 215 -4.60 17.46 6.58
C MET A 215 -5.23 18.73 7.15
N PRO A 216 -6.57 18.87 7.15
CA PRO A 216 -7.24 19.96 7.85
C PRO A 216 -6.82 20.04 9.31
N GLN A 217 -6.68 21.27 9.80
CA GLN A 217 -6.33 21.54 11.20
C GLN A 217 -7.31 20.82 12.14
N GLY A 218 -6.76 20.14 13.15
CA GLY A 218 -7.55 19.39 14.14
C GLY A 218 -8.04 18.00 13.69
N MET A 219 -7.89 17.63 12.41
CA MET A 219 -8.40 16.35 11.91
C MET A 219 -7.40 15.20 12.06
N GLY A 220 -6.11 15.49 11.92
CA GLY A 220 -5.06 14.46 11.97
C GLY A 220 -5.30 13.31 10.97
N ASP A 221 -5.04 12.07 11.38
CA ASP A 221 -5.10 10.89 10.50
C ASP A 221 -6.53 10.55 10.03
N GLU A 222 -7.58 11.11 10.65
CA GLU A 222 -8.96 10.95 10.17
C GLU A 222 -9.12 11.49 8.74
N TRP A 223 -8.30 12.46 8.36
CA TRP A 223 -8.24 12.99 7.00
C TRP A 223 -8.07 11.91 5.94
N LEU A 224 -7.31 10.85 6.22
CA LEU A 224 -7.12 9.75 5.25
C LEU A 224 -8.45 9.05 4.92
N HIS A 225 -9.37 8.93 5.88
CA HIS A 225 -10.70 8.39 5.66
C HIS A 225 -11.60 9.34 4.88
N ARG A 226 -11.42 10.66 5.06
CA ARG A 226 -12.12 11.70 4.31
C ARG A 226 -11.72 11.69 2.83
N VAL A 227 -10.44 11.49 2.54
CA VAL A 227 -9.93 11.30 1.17
C VAL A 227 -10.45 10.00 0.56
N ASP A 228 -10.44 8.89 1.31
CA ASP A 228 -11.00 7.62 0.82
C ASP A 228 -12.50 7.74 0.51
N TYR A 229 -13.24 8.46 1.35
CA TYR A 229 -14.66 8.75 1.15
C TYR A 229 -14.87 9.53 -0.15
N ALA A 230 -14.16 10.65 -0.34
CA ALA A 230 -14.24 11.47 -1.54
C ALA A 230 -13.90 10.67 -2.81
N ALA A 231 -12.79 9.94 -2.78
CA ALA A 231 -12.38 9.10 -3.91
C ALA A 231 -13.48 8.10 -4.27
N ARG A 232 -14.08 7.44 -3.28
CA ARG A 232 -15.14 6.46 -3.49
C ARG A 232 -16.45 7.07 -3.98
N THR A 233 -16.88 8.23 -3.47
CA THR A 233 -18.12 8.88 -3.94
C THR A 233 -18.02 9.38 -5.37
N HIS A 234 -16.80 9.62 -5.85
CA HIS A 234 -16.51 9.95 -7.25
C HIS A 234 -16.10 8.74 -8.11
N GLY A 235 -16.37 7.52 -7.63
CA GLY A 235 -16.22 6.29 -8.42
C GLY A 235 -14.80 5.72 -8.46
N MET A 236 -13.84 6.25 -7.70
CA MET A 236 -12.44 5.78 -7.70
C MET A 236 -12.26 4.50 -6.87
N THR A 237 -12.99 3.46 -7.25
CA THR A 237 -12.96 2.14 -6.64
C THR A 237 -12.47 1.07 -7.61
N LYS A 238 -11.96 -0.04 -7.07
CA LYS A 238 -11.54 -1.17 -7.91
C LYS A 238 -12.69 -1.72 -8.77
N LYS A 239 -13.91 -1.69 -8.26
CA LYS A 239 -15.10 -2.22 -8.95
C LYS A 239 -15.45 -1.36 -10.17
N GLU A 240 -15.42 -0.04 -10.02
CA GLU A 240 -15.86 0.90 -11.07
C GLU A 240 -14.73 1.24 -12.05
N MET A 241 -13.49 1.40 -11.56
CA MET A 241 -12.37 1.87 -12.39
C MET A 241 -11.31 0.81 -12.68
N GLY A 242 -11.33 -0.34 -11.98
CA GLY A 242 -10.31 -1.38 -12.10
C GLY A 242 -9.06 -1.14 -11.21
N PHE A 243 -8.94 0.03 -10.60
CA PHE A 243 -7.83 0.40 -9.71
C PHE A 243 -8.32 1.10 -8.44
N THR A 244 -7.39 1.32 -7.51
CA THR A 244 -7.63 2.08 -6.26
C THR A 244 -6.76 3.33 -6.26
N LEU A 245 -6.84 4.17 -5.22
CA LEU A 245 -5.91 5.29 -5.03
C LEU A 245 -4.43 4.89 -5.17
N HIS A 246 -4.04 3.68 -4.75
CA HIS A 246 -2.65 3.24 -4.92
C HIS A 246 -2.25 3.06 -6.40
N GLY A 247 -3.22 2.89 -7.30
CA GLY A 247 -3.01 2.82 -8.74
C GLY A 247 -2.39 4.09 -9.32
N CYS A 248 -2.61 5.26 -8.71
CA CYS A 248 -1.94 6.51 -9.08
C CYS A 248 -0.41 6.38 -9.00
N ARG A 249 0.08 5.75 -7.93
CA ARG A 249 1.52 5.47 -7.77
C ARG A 249 2.03 4.42 -8.76
N HIS A 250 1.23 3.39 -9.05
CA HIS A 250 1.57 2.44 -10.12
C HIS A 250 1.71 3.14 -11.46
N GLU A 251 0.80 4.06 -11.80
CA GLU A 251 0.87 4.78 -13.07
C GLU A 251 2.08 5.73 -13.12
N ARG A 252 2.40 6.45 -12.02
CA ARG A 252 3.63 7.27 -12.00
C ARG A 252 4.87 6.43 -12.34
N PHE A 253 5.01 5.25 -11.74
CA PHE A 253 6.17 4.40 -11.98
C PHE A 253 6.14 3.69 -13.33
N ARG A 254 4.95 3.39 -13.86
CA ARG A 254 4.81 2.94 -15.24
C ARG A 254 5.27 4.01 -16.23
N LYS A 255 4.89 5.28 -16.02
CA LYS A 255 5.34 6.41 -16.84
C LYS A 255 6.85 6.60 -16.75
N MET A 256 7.41 6.67 -15.53
CA MET A 256 8.86 6.76 -15.34
C MET A 256 9.62 5.64 -16.07
N TYR A 257 9.11 4.40 -15.98
CA TYR A 257 9.70 3.27 -16.68
C TYR A 257 9.65 3.46 -18.20
N HIS A 258 8.48 3.81 -18.74
CA HIS A 258 8.29 4.01 -20.17
C HIS A 258 9.15 5.17 -20.70
N ASP A 259 9.21 6.29 -19.99
CA ASP A 259 9.97 7.48 -20.38
C ASP A 259 11.49 7.18 -20.42
N HIS A 260 12.00 6.34 -19.51
CA HIS A 260 13.40 5.90 -19.50
C HIS A 260 13.70 4.82 -20.55
N CYS A 261 12.84 3.81 -20.64
CA CYS A 261 13.10 2.62 -21.45
C CYS A 261 12.75 2.81 -22.93
N GLY A 262 11.68 3.57 -23.21
CA GLY A 262 11.00 3.67 -24.51
C GLY A 262 9.97 2.56 -24.77
N PHE A 263 9.74 1.66 -23.81
CA PHE A 263 8.80 0.54 -23.91
C PHE A 263 8.08 0.29 -22.57
N LEU A 264 6.96 -0.42 -22.61
CA LEU A 264 6.12 -0.68 -21.44
C LEU A 264 6.69 -1.80 -20.54
N PRO A 265 6.43 -1.74 -19.21
CA PRO A 265 6.95 -2.74 -18.28
C PRO A 265 6.28 -4.11 -18.43
N PRO A 266 6.88 -5.20 -17.90
CA PRO A 266 6.40 -6.57 -18.07
C PRO A 266 4.91 -6.81 -17.80
N ASN A 267 4.35 -6.20 -16.76
CA ASN A 267 2.95 -6.39 -16.37
C ASN A 267 1.92 -5.68 -17.28
N CYS A 268 2.39 -4.98 -18.31
CA CYS A 268 1.56 -4.48 -19.41
C CYS A 268 1.46 -5.47 -20.57
N HIS A 269 2.14 -6.62 -20.50
CA HIS A 269 2.19 -7.61 -21.57
C HIS A 269 1.49 -8.91 -21.16
N PRO A 270 0.94 -9.68 -22.12
CA PRO A 270 0.31 -10.97 -21.83
C PRO A 270 1.29 -12.02 -21.27
N SER A 271 2.56 -11.94 -21.64
CA SER A 271 3.61 -12.83 -21.18
C SER A 271 4.97 -12.14 -21.13
N ARG A 272 5.92 -12.75 -20.42
CA ARG A 272 7.31 -12.29 -20.35
C ARG A 272 7.98 -12.29 -21.72
N ASP A 273 7.69 -13.29 -22.55
CA ASP A 273 8.34 -13.44 -23.85
C ASP A 273 7.90 -12.31 -24.81
N VAL A 274 6.60 -11.96 -24.79
CA VAL A 274 6.09 -10.80 -25.56
C VAL A 274 6.73 -9.49 -25.10
N PHE A 275 6.86 -9.31 -23.78
CA PHE A 275 7.58 -8.15 -23.24
C PHE A 275 9.03 -8.08 -23.75
N GLN A 276 9.76 -9.19 -23.72
CA GLN A 276 11.17 -9.24 -24.14
C GLN A 276 11.32 -8.97 -25.63
N GLU A 277 10.42 -9.48 -26.47
CA GLU A 277 10.40 -9.20 -27.90
C GLU A 277 10.19 -7.71 -28.20
N GLU A 278 9.22 -7.05 -27.53
CA GLU A 278 9.01 -5.61 -27.71
C GLU A 278 10.17 -4.78 -27.19
N ALA A 279 10.70 -5.11 -26.02
CA ALA A 279 11.86 -4.43 -25.44
C ALA A 279 13.08 -4.53 -26.38
N GLN A 280 13.31 -5.71 -26.97
CA GLN A 280 14.39 -5.93 -27.94
C GLN A 280 14.16 -5.17 -29.26
N LYS A 281 12.91 -5.05 -29.73
CA LYS A 281 12.59 -4.21 -30.92
C LYS A 281 12.92 -2.74 -30.69
N VAL A 282 12.67 -2.21 -29.49
CA VAL A 282 12.86 -0.78 -29.18
C VAL A 282 14.31 -0.45 -28.81
N ALA A 283 14.96 -1.28 -27.99
CA ALA A 283 16.25 -0.96 -27.38
C ALA A 283 17.37 -1.95 -27.74
N GLY A 284 17.12 -2.89 -28.66
CA GLY A 284 18.10 -3.89 -29.09
C GLY A 284 18.63 -4.71 -27.91
N THR A 285 19.90 -5.11 -27.97
CA THR A 285 20.55 -5.87 -26.88
C THR A 285 20.71 -5.07 -25.58
N GLY A 286 20.56 -3.74 -25.61
CA GLY A 286 20.67 -2.86 -24.45
C GLY A 286 19.41 -2.79 -23.58
N TRP A 287 18.31 -3.43 -23.98
CA TRP A 287 17.02 -3.30 -23.28
C TRP A 287 17.09 -3.71 -21.81
N ALA A 288 17.86 -4.74 -21.47
CA ALA A 288 18.00 -5.24 -20.10
C ALA A 288 18.73 -4.24 -19.18
N GLY A 289 19.67 -3.47 -19.73
CA GLY A 289 20.33 -2.36 -19.02
C GLY A 289 19.33 -1.25 -18.70
N ARG A 290 18.52 -0.84 -19.68
CA ARG A 290 17.46 0.15 -19.48
C ARG A 290 16.41 -0.30 -18.47
N ASP A 291 15.96 -1.56 -18.51
CA ASP A 291 15.05 -2.12 -17.49
C ASP A 291 15.65 -2.04 -16.08
N ALA A 292 16.94 -2.36 -15.93
CA ALA A 292 17.63 -2.30 -14.65
C ALA A 292 17.74 -0.87 -14.12
N GLU A 293 18.21 0.07 -14.94
CA GLU A 293 18.34 1.49 -14.58
C GLU A 293 17.00 2.12 -14.21
N ALA A 294 15.95 1.88 -15.00
CA ALA A 294 14.60 2.38 -14.69
C ALA A 294 14.10 1.85 -13.34
N ARG A 295 14.34 0.56 -13.05
CA ARG A 295 13.97 -0.04 -11.75
C ARG A 295 14.72 0.58 -10.59
N ASP A 296 16.00 0.89 -10.76
CA ASP A 296 16.83 1.51 -9.74
C ASP A 296 16.39 2.97 -9.49
N GLN A 297 16.08 3.74 -10.54
CA GLN A 297 15.47 5.08 -10.42
C GLN A 297 14.12 5.04 -9.70
N ILE A 298 13.26 4.08 -10.06
CA ILE A 298 11.97 3.89 -9.40
C ILE A 298 12.17 3.46 -7.94
N GLU A 299 13.17 2.64 -7.62
CA GLU A 299 13.48 2.24 -6.25
C GLU A 299 13.80 3.45 -5.35
N ALA A 300 14.64 4.37 -5.87
CA ALA A 300 14.98 5.62 -5.22
C ALA A 300 13.74 6.53 -5.05
N ALA A 301 13.03 6.81 -6.15
CA ALA A 301 11.81 7.63 -6.13
C ALA A 301 10.69 7.03 -5.27
N ALA A 302 10.70 5.71 -5.07
CA ALA A 302 9.75 5.00 -4.25
C ALA A 302 10.11 4.93 -2.75
N GLY A 303 11.38 5.18 -2.41
CA GLY A 303 11.93 5.03 -1.06
C GLY A 303 11.97 3.58 -0.59
N HIS A 304 12.33 2.63 -1.45
CA HIS A 304 12.53 1.24 -1.06
C HIS A 304 13.93 1.03 -0.46
N SER A 305 14.15 -0.08 0.26
CA SER A 305 15.53 -0.41 0.67
C SER A 305 16.36 -0.73 -0.57
N PRO A 306 17.64 -0.30 -0.64
CA PRO A 306 18.58 -0.76 -1.65
C PRO A 306 18.56 -2.27 -1.85
N GLY A 307 18.54 -2.72 -3.10
CA GLY A 307 18.60 -4.13 -3.47
C GLY A 307 17.26 -4.88 -3.35
N ARG A 308 16.15 -4.17 -3.14
CA ARG A 308 14.80 -4.76 -3.06
C ARG A 308 14.03 -4.64 -4.37
N ARG A 309 14.63 -5.15 -5.45
CA ARG A 309 14.01 -5.22 -6.78
C ARG A 309 12.67 -5.97 -6.79
N ASP A 310 12.47 -6.92 -5.87
CA ASP A 310 11.20 -7.60 -5.66
C ASP A 310 10.04 -6.64 -5.36
N ILE A 311 10.31 -5.47 -4.77
CA ILE A 311 9.31 -4.44 -4.50
C ILE A 311 8.99 -3.64 -5.77
N SER A 312 9.99 -3.29 -6.58
CA SER A 312 9.75 -2.64 -7.88
C SER A 312 8.95 -3.55 -8.83
N ASN A 313 9.12 -4.87 -8.73
CA ASN A 313 8.29 -5.84 -9.44
C ASN A 313 6.80 -5.76 -9.05
N ALA A 314 6.46 -5.28 -7.84
CA ALA A 314 5.06 -5.00 -7.52
C ALA A 314 4.46 -3.97 -8.47
N TYR A 315 5.25 -3.00 -8.92
CA TYR A 315 4.79 -1.93 -9.79
C TYR A 315 4.85 -2.30 -11.27
N LEU A 316 5.86 -3.08 -11.67
CA LEU A 316 6.23 -3.28 -13.08
C LEU A 316 6.08 -4.73 -13.57
N GLY A 317 5.89 -5.70 -12.66
CA GLY A 317 6.05 -7.12 -12.98
C GLY A 317 7.51 -7.58 -12.99
N SER A 318 7.71 -8.88 -13.20
CA SER A 318 9.04 -9.50 -13.29
C SER A 318 9.52 -9.49 -14.74
N SER A 319 10.75 -9.03 -14.98
CA SER A 319 11.43 -9.16 -16.29
C SER A 319 12.17 -10.50 -16.43
N LYS A 320 12.32 -11.23 -15.32
CA LYS A 320 12.91 -12.57 -15.22
C LYS A 320 11.84 -13.62 -15.00
#